data_AF-A0A0C2NBU1-F1
#
_entry.id   AF-A0A0C2NBU1-F1
#
_cell.length_a   1.000
_cell.length_b   1.000
_cell.length_c   1.000
_cell.angle_alpha   90.00
_cell.angle_beta   90.00
_cell.angle_gamma   90.00
#
_symmetry.space_group_name_H-M   'P 1'
#
loop_
_entity.id
_entity.type
_entity.pdbx_description
1 polymer ?
#
loop_
_entity_poly.entity_id
_entity_poly.type
_entity_poly.pdbx_seq_one_letter_code
_entity_poly.pdbx_strand_id
1 'polypeptide(L)'
;MFMSSDKTDIDSLLNVDHRENQRAIHSYIKNAKSVDMSVLMESVQGFIHHFSPQHYPPADYIFIKHFPNKLFEEFHLKCEDRINVNRFVNKLIVHIFTFIFRSTRLLKTSKSRSFIMLFLKTIKTCSSYHEIPIEQILQSIDVCILYEPNKLMFIDENAMCYIYNFLQNSSAHKQKLFWKTCQNVYNWHLKTSSLSPNKLTLCIDRIMTPCTYGCDEERPRIMFILLKILHRLGFLYDVEFNINQLFIITKNILQILDSYNDYEFLGLSIIWCGILNEPRNSFQIDTVDKLKCLSVLFAIDLAWKLKKVLDSSSHFQITKNTKLKLYIINLASICINKFDDLFIESFRPVVKQVNRLLQEYIKICSFEDDTIENQVILLQYCIKGHLSLKTNISSKEEQVYYSNLKRFEKYPSLIVSSTKSKVSSNLHKIKRFIHGLLDALSDETYINKLQTEQSLYLYEGLKSGYLSKINDKCIKEIFSKNASCISDFFYGRTPKLYRNTEYKTYKTVLAMIIISFYESNYMDKRSADYCLKLIEGNSETPSEIQVYSDYVENSFDNIVDTDTKISNKLSIPALLRLFILMFEMKFIFDDLDSKFDGLNFV
;
A
#
# COMPACT_ATOMS: atom_id res chain seq x y z
N MET A 1 -1.02 -45.85 -27.78
CA MET A 1 -0.35 -46.87 -28.61
C MET A 1 1.14 -46.56 -28.69
N PHE A 2 1.85 -46.66 -27.56
CA PHE A 2 3.30 -46.47 -27.42
C PHE A 2 3.77 -47.37 -26.29
N MET A 3 4.08 -48.64 -26.58
CA MET A 3 4.82 -49.54 -25.69
C MET A 3 5.38 -50.72 -26.51
N SER A 4 6.51 -50.54 -27.19
CA SER A 4 7.40 -51.69 -27.54
C SER A 4 8.83 -51.33 -27.99
N SER A 5 9.38 -50.12 -27.73
CA SER A 5 10.74 -49.74 -28.18
C SER A 5 11.80 -49.64 -27.07
N ASP A 6 11.48 -49.91 -25.81
CA ASP A 6 12.36 -49.59 -24.67
C ASP A 6 13.56 -50.53 -24.45
N LYS A 7 13.63 -51.68 -25.14
CA LYS A 7 14.73 -52.64 -24.92
C LYS A 7 16.01 -52.30 -25.70
N THR A 8 15.89 -51.61 -26.83
CA THR A 8 17.00 -51.47 -27.79
C THR A 8 17.94 -50.29 -27.50
N ASP A 9 17.53 -49.37 -26.62
CA ASP A 9 18.28 -48.12 -26.36
C ASP A 9 19.20 -48.19 -25.14
N ILE A 10 19.07 -49.23 -24.30
CA ILE A 10 19.90 -49.40 -23.10
C ILE A 10 21.29 -49.95 -23.46
N ASP A 11 21.38 -50.84 -24.44
CA ASP A 11 22.64 -51.50 -24.81
C ASP A 11 23.60 -50.56 -25.59
N SER A 12 23.07 -49.54 -26.28
CA SER A 12 23.87 -48.55 -27.02
C SER A 12 24.54 -47.51 -26.10
N LEU A 13 23.96 -47.23 -24.94
CA LEU A 13 24.46 -46.26 -23.94
C LEU A 13 25.60 -46.82 -23.06
N LEU A 14 25.97 -48.10 -23.22
CA LEU A 14 26.95 -48.81 -22.38
C LEU A 14 28.37 -48.89 -22.97
N ASN A 15 28.64 -48.23 -24.11
CA ASN A 15 29.85 -48.45 -24.92
C ASN A 15 31.02 -47.45 -24.73
N VAL A 16 31.01 -46.68 -23.63
CA VAL A 16 32.17 -45.89 -23.14
C VAL A 16 32.67 -46.61 -21.89
N ASP A 17 34.00 -46.65 -21.63
CA ASP A 17 34.62 -47.44 -20.55
C ASP A 17 34.11 -47.05 -19.15
N HIS A 18 32.96 -47.63 -18.80
CA HIS A 18 32.11 -47.31 -17.66
C HIS A 18 31.92 -48.56 -16.80
N ARG A 19 32.93 -49.45 -16.74
CA ARG A 19 32.86 -50.69 -15.97
C ARG A 19 32.45 -50.45 -14.51
N GLU A 20 32.93 -49.37 -13.91
CA GLU A 20 32.55 -48.99 -12.54
C GLU A 20 31.08 -48.56 -12.44
N ASN A 21 30.58 -47.74 -13.37
CA ASN A 21 29.17 -47.35 -13.41
C ASN A 21 28.26 -48.56 -13.63
N GLN A 22 28.65 -49.49 -14.50
CA GLN A 22 27.91 -50.75 -14.72
C GLN A 22 27.87 -51.61 -13.45
N ARG A 23 29.00 -51.73 -12.73
CA ARG A 23 29.05 -52.43 -11.44
C ARG A 23 28.15 -51.75 -10.40
N ALA A 24 28.19 -50.43 -10.30
CA ALA A 24 27.35 -49.67 -9.38
C ALA A 24 25.85 -49.84 -9.70
N ILE A 25 25.48 -49.78 -10.98
CA ILE A 25 24.11 -50.03 -11.46
C ILE A 25 23.66 -51.45 -11.14
N HIS A 26 24.47 -52.46 -11.45
CA HIS A 26 24.13 -53.85 -11.20
C HIS A 26 23.98 -54.14 -9.70
N SER A 27 24.90 -53.63 -8.89
CA SER A 27 24.85 -53.71 -7.43
C SER A 27 23.56 -53.10 -6.88
N TYR A 28 23.19 -51.91 -7.34
CA TYR A 28 21.95 -51.25 -6.96
C TYR A 28 20.70 -52.03 -7.36
N ILE A 29 20.59 -52.48 -8.62
CA ILE A 29 19.43 -53.24 -9.09
C ILE A 29 19.28 -54.56 -8.31
N LYS A 30 20.40 -55.23 -8.00
CA LYS A 30 20.41 -56.45 -7.19
C LYS A 30 19.93 -56.17 -5.77
N ASN A 31 20.54 -55.19 -5.11
CA ASN A 31 20.28 -54.89 -3.71
C ASN A 31 18.91 -54.22 -3.50
N ALA A 32 18.36 -53.53 -4.50
CA ALA A 32 17.02 -52.95 -4.45
C ALA A 32 15.90 -53.99 -4.30
N LYS A 33 16.21 -55.28 -4.51
CA LYS A 33 15.31 -56.42 -4.28
C LYS A 33 15.47 -57.05 -2.88
N SER A 34 16.36 -56.53 -2.04
CA SER A 34 16.59 -57.03 -0.69
C SER A 34 15.36 -56.85 0.20
N VAL A 35 15.18 -57.75 1.16
CA VAL A 35 14.15 -57.64 2.21
C VAL A 35 14.66 -56.80 3.39
N ASP A 36 15.97 -56.68 3.57
CA ASP A 36 16.62 -55.95 4.66
C ASP A 36 16.62 -54.44 4.39
N MET A 37 16.03 -53.67 5.31
CA MET A 37 15.90 -52.21 5.18
C MET A 37 17.26 -51.49 5.20
N SER A 38 18.24 -51.94 5.98
CA SER A 38 19.58 -51.35 6.01
C SER A 38 20.25 -51.47 4.65
N VAL A 39 20.18 -52.68 4.05
CA VAL A 39 20.72 -52.96 2.72
C VAL A 39 20.06 -52.08 1.65
N LEU A 40 18.74 -51.88 1.74
CA LEU A 40 18.02 -50.98 0.83
C LEU A 40 18.49 -49.53 0.96
N MET A 41 18.62 -49.03 2.18
CA MET A 41 19.06 -47.65 2.44
C MET A 41 20.50 -47.42 2.00
N GLU A 42 21.42 -48.32 2.35
CA GLU A 42 22.83 -48.29 1.95
C GLU A 42 22.97 -48.37 0.43
N SER A 43 22.19 -49.21 -0.23
CA SER A 43 22.21 -49.32 -1.69
C SER A 43 21.78 -48.03 -2.38
N VAL A 44 20.71 -47.38 -1.89
CA VAL A 44 20.26 -46.07 -2.41
C VAL A 44 21.31 -44.99 -2.16
N GLN A 45 21.89 -44.94 -0.95
CA GLN A 45 22.94 -43.98 -0.62
C GLN A 45 24.20 -44.17 -1.47
N GLY A 46 24.64 -45.42 -1.63
CA GLY A 46 25.79 -45.77 -2.47
C GLY A 46 25.56 -45.36 -3.93
N PHE A 47 24.36 -45.59 -4.46
CA PHE A 47 24.02 -45.18 -5.83
C PHE A 47 24.04 -43.65 -5.98
N ILE A 48 23.39 -42.92 -5.07
CA ILE A 48 23.40 -41.45 -5.07
C ILE A 48 24.84 -40.93 -4.96
N HIS A 49 25.64 -41.44 -4.03
CA HIS A 49 27.02 -41.02 -3.84
C HIS A 49 27.87 -41.23 -5.09
N HIS A 50 27.76 -42.41 -5.73
CA HIS A 50 28.51 -42.75 -6.94
C HIS A 50 28.14 -41.85 -8.12
N PHE A 51 26.84 -41.63 -8.34
CA PHE A 51 26.36 -40.93 -9.54
C PHE A 51 26.18 -39.43 -9.36
N SER A 52 26.01 -38.89 -8.15
CA SER A 52 25.82 -37.45 -7.89
C SER A 52 26.85 -36.54 -8.56
N PRO A 53 28.17 -36.81 -8.48
CA PRO A 53 29.18 -35.98 -9.14
C PRO A 53 29.25 -36.19 -10.66
N GLN A 54 28.59 -37.23 -11.18
CA GLN A 54 28.62 -37.60 -12.60
C GLN A 54 27.37 -37.09 -13.33
N HIS A 55 27.55 -36.44 -14.48
CA HIS A 55 26.45 -36.20 -15.41
C HIS A 55 26.21 -37.46 -16.26
N TYR A 56 25.60 -38.48 -15.65
CA TYR A 56 25.26 -39.75 -16.31
C TYR A 56 23.75 -39.98 -16.35
N PRO A 57 23.05 -39.42 -17.36
CA PRO A 57 21.60 -39.46 -17.40
C PRO A 57 20.92 -40.84 -17.39
N PRO A 58 21.50 -41.93 -17.95
CA PRO A 58 20.91 -43.25 -17.84
C PRO A 58 20.74 -43.70 -16.38
N ALA A 59 21.66 -43.31 -15.48
CA ALA A 59 21.53 -43.62 -14.06
C ALA A 59 20.31 -42.95 -13.42
N ASP A 60 19.91 -41.75 -13.84
CA ASP A 60 18.73 -41.06 -13.31
C ASP A 60 17.46 -41.90 -13.58
N TYR A 61 17.32 -42.45 -14.79
CA TYR A 61 16.20 -43.31 -15.15
C TYR A 61 16.23 -44.65 -14.42
N ILE A 62 17.40 -45.29 -14.37
CA ILE A 62 17.60 -46.57 -13.67
C ILE A 62 17.25 -46.42 -12.19
N PHE A 63 17.66 -45.32 -11.56
CA PHE A 63 17.37 -45.03 -10.16
C PHE A 63 15.87 -45.01 -9.89
N ILE A 64 15.10 -44.20 -10.62
CA ILE A 64 13.64 -44.14 -10.42
C ILE A 64 12.97 -45.48 -10.75
N LYS A 65 13.34 -46.09 -11.88
CA LYS A 65 12.73 -47.34 -12.37
C LYS A 65 12.91 -48.48 -11.38
N HIS A 66 14.09 -48.60 -10.78
CA HIS A 66 14.44 -49.69 -9.87
C HIS A 66 14.40 -49.29 -8.39
N PHE A 67 13.89 -48.10 -8.05
CA PHE A 67 13.82 -47.67 -6.66
C PHE A 67 13.03 -48.67 -5.79
N PRO A 68 13.56 -49.13 -4.64
CA PRO A 68 12.95 -50.19 -3.85
C PRO A 68 11.55 -49.82 -3.32
N ASN A 69 10.53 -50.57 -3.70
CA ASN A 69 9.14 -50.29 -3.29
C ASN A 69 8.95 -50.39 -1.77
N LYS A 70 9.58 -51.38 -1.12
CA LYS A 70 9.52 -51.56 0.34
C LYS A 70 10.08 -50.35 1.10
N LEU A 71 11.20 -49.79 0.64
CA LEU A 71 11.77 -48.58 1.22
C LEU A 71 10.89 -47.34 0.96
N PHE A 72 10.29 -47.28 -0.23
CA PHE A 72 9.36 -46.21 -0.58
C PHE A 72 8.11 -46.22 0.31
N GLU A 73 7.51 -47.38 0.55
CA GLU A 73 6.37 -47.56 1.47
C GLU A 73 6.75 -47.18 2.92
N GLU A 74 7.94 -47.60 3.37
CA GLU A 74 8.48 -47.22 4.69
C GLU A 74 8.60 -45.70 4.85
N PHE A 75 9.03 -44.98 3.80
CA PHE A 75 9.06 -43.52 3.83
C PHE A 75 7.67 -42.91 3.96
N HIS A 76 6.67 -43.48 3.28
CA HIS A 76 5.28 -43.03 3.38
C HIS A 76 4.75 -43.20 4.81
N LEU A 77 4.93 -44.39 5.40
CA LEU A 77 4.50 -44.69 6.76
C LEU A 77 5.15 -43.73 7.78
N LYS A 78 6.47 -43.55 7.69
CA LYS A 78 7.20 -42.64 8.59
C LYS A 78 6.78 -41.18 8.46
N CYS A 79 6.40 -40.74 7.26
CA CYS A 79 5.90 -39.38 7.08
C CYS A 79 4.47 -39.19 7.63
N GLU A 80 3.72 -40.27 7.84
CA GLU A 80 2.35 -40.23 8.35
C GLU A 80 2.28 -40.31 9.88
N ASP A 81 3.17 -41.08 10.51
CA ASP A 81 3.11 -41.33 11.95
C ASP A 81 3.39 -40.11 12.84
N ARG A 82 3.97 -39.01 12.30
CA ARG A 82 4.34 -37.74 12.98
C ARG A 82 5.18 -37.85 14.27
N ILE A 83 5.33 -39.04 14.85
CA ILE A 83 6.00 -39.33 16.10
C ILE A 83 7.41 -39.82 15.78
N ASN A 84 8.38 -38.93 16.03
CA ASN A 84 9.81 -39.25 16.10
C ASN A 84 10.42 -39.87 14.83
N VAL A 85 10.28 -39.17 13.69
CA VAL A 85 10.91 -39.60 12.43
C VAL A 85 12.43 -39.64 12.59
N ASN A 86 13.01 -40.82 12.36
CA ASN A 86 14.45 -41.02 12.39
C ASN A 86 15.17 -40.01 11.48
N ARG A 87 16.05 -39.18 12.06
CA ARG A 87 16.83 -38.13 11.36
C ARG A 87 17.56 -38.65 10.12
N PHE A 88 18.01 -39.91 10.15
CA PHE A 88 18.67 -40.56 9.03
C PHE A 88 17.74 -40.74 7.82
N VAL A 89 16.48 -41.11 8.06
CA VAL A 89 15.46 -41.28 7.00
C VAL A 89 15.18 -39.94 6.31
N ASN A 90 15.00 -38.87 7.09
CA ASN A 90 14.77 -37.55 6.53
C ASN A 90 15.94 -37.05 5.68
N LYS A 91 17.18 -37.24 6.16
CA LYS A 91 18.39 -36.91 5.40
C LYS A 91 18.45 -37.68 4.08
N LEU A 92 18.08 -38.96 4.09
CA LEU A 92 18.04 -39.78 2.88
C LEU A 92 16.95 -39.29 1.90
N ILE A 93 15.74 -38.97 2.36
CA ILE A 93 14.69 -38.41 1.50
C ILE A 93 15.15 -37.11 0.82
N VAL A 94 15.84 -36.25 1.55
CA VAL A 94 16.41 -35.00 1.00
C VAL A 94 17.46 -35.29 -0.06
N HIS A 95 18.39 -36.22 0.18
CA HIS A 95 19.39 -36.63 -0.82
C HIS A 95 18.75 -37.26 -2.06
N ILE A 96 17.68 -38.05 -1.88
CA ILE A 96 16.92 -38.61 -2.98
C ILE A 96 16.26 -37.49 -3.81
N PHE A 97 15.65 -36.51 -3.15
CA PHE A 97 15.06 -35.35 -3.83
C PHE A 97 16.11 -34.58 -4.64
N THR A 98 17.25 -34.25 -4.04
CA THR A 98 18.31 -33.50 -4.75
C THR A 98 18.90 -34.31 -5.91
N PHE A 99 19.05 -35.63 -5.74
CA PHE A 99 19.51 -36.50 -6.81
C PHE A 99 18.52 -36.58 -7.98
N ILE A 100 17.22 -36.73 -7.70
CA ILE A 100 16.19 -36.83 -8.74
C ILE A 100 16.08 -35.53 -9.56
N PHE A 101 16.14 -34.38 -8.87
CA PHE A 101 15.92 -33.08 -9.50
C PHE A 101 17.22 -32.31 -9.81
N ARG A 102 18.34 -33.01 -9.92
CA ARG A 102 19.57 -32.45 -10.53
C ARG A 102 19.48 -32.33 -12.05
N SER A 103 18.50 -32.98 -12.68
CA SER A 103 18.27 -32.98 -14.13
C SER A 103 16.79 -32.84 -14.49
N THR A 104 16.49 -32.33 -15.68
CA THR A 104 15.12 -32.06 -16.15
C THR A 104 14.38 -33.32 -16.64
N ARG A 105 15.07 -34.45 -16.76
CA ARG A 105 14.56 -35.65 -17.45
C ARG A 105 13.43 -36.34 -16.67
N LEU A 106 13.46 -36.24 -15.35
CA LEU A 106 12.54 -36.95 -14.46
C LEU A 106 11.31 -36.13 -14.04
N LEU A 107 11.20 -34.87 -14.50
CA LEU A 107 10.19 -33.92 -14.05
C LEU A 107 8.74 -34.41 -14.18
N LYS A 108 8.46 -35.22 -15.21
CA LYS A 108 7.10 -35.66 -15.58
C LYS A 108 6.74 -37.06 -15.10
N THR A 109 7.65 -37.79 -14.44
CA THR A 109 7.34 -39.16 -14.02
C THR A 109 6.45 -39.17 -12.78
N SER A 110 5.49 -40.08 -12.73
CA SER A 110 4.59 -40.22 -11.57
C SER A 110 5.35 -40.51 -10.28
N LYS A 111 6.40 -41.34 -10.36
CA LYS A 111 7.23 -41.70 -9.19
C LYS A 111 8.06 -40.54 -8.67
N SER A 112 8.64 -39.70 -9.54
CA SER A 112 9.31 -38.46 -9.13
C SER A 112 8.35 -37.51 -8.41
N ARG A 113 7.10 -37.40 -8.88
CA ARG A 113 6.07 -36.61 -8.20
C ARG A 113 5.79 -37.10 -6.78
N SER A 114 5.78 -38.41 -6.55
CA SER A 114 5.63 -38.94 -5.20
C SER A 114 6.82 -38.61 -4.29
N PHE A 115 8.05 -38.57 -4.83
CA PHE A 115 9.21 -38.10 -4.07
C PHE A 115 9.16 -36.61 -3.73
N ILE A 116 8.53 -35.76 -4.56
CA ILE A 116 8.23 -34.38 -4.18
C ILE A 116 7.31 -34.37 -2.95
N MET A 117 6.24 -35.18 -2.94
CA MET A 117 5.35 -35.24 -1.78
C MET A 117 6.06 -35.74 -0.53
N LEU A 118 6.90 -36.76 -0.63
CA LEU A 118 7.72 -37.23 0.50
C LEU A 118 8.63 -36.11 1.00
N PHE A 119 9.36 -35.43 0.11
CA PHE A 119 10.20 -34.29 0.47
C PHE A 119 9.41 -33.18 1.16
N LEU A 120 8.26 -32.79 0.62
CA LEU A 120 7.39 -31.76 1.20
C LEU A 120 6.84 -32.16 2.57
N LYS A 121 6.48 -33.43 2.77
CA LYS A 121 6.09 -33.95 4.11
C LYS A 121 7.28 -33.92 5.06
N THR A 122 8.45 -34.35 4.61
CA THR A 122 9.69 -34.35 5.39
C THR A 122 10.02 -32.95 5.88
N ILE A 123 10.17 -31.94 5.01
CA ILE A 123 10.58 -30.58 5.45
C ILE A 123 9.63 -29.93 6.46
N LYS A 124 8.38 -30.39 6.57
CA LYS A 124 7.41 -29.88 7.55
C LYS A 124 7.63 -30.38 8.96
N THR A 125 8.08 -31.62 9.12
CA THR A 125 8.31 -32.26 10.43
C THR A 125 9.74 -32.04 10.93
N CYS A 126 10.52 -31.29 10.18
CA CYS A 126 11.95 -31.13 10.33
C CYS A 126 12.29 -29.95 11.24
N SER A 127 12.77 -30.21 12.47
CA SER A 127 13.03 -29.16 13.49
C SER A 127 14.46 -28.60 13.50
N SER A 128 15.49 -29.33 13.05
CA SER A 128 16.86 -28.79 12.96
C SER A 128 17.71 -29.53 11.91
N TYR A 129 18.42 -28.77 11.07
CA TYR A 129 19.26 -29.31 9.99
C TYR A 129 20.55 -28.52 9.80
N HIS A 130 21.53 -28.74 10.67
CA HIS A 130 22.87 -28.22 10.46
C HIS A 130 23.66 -28.97 9.36
N GLU A 131 23.15 -30.10 8.86
CA GLU A 131 23.88 -30.99 7.92
C GLU A 131 23.32 -31.05 6.50
N ILE A 132 22.21 -30.37 6.20
CA ILE A 132 21.62 -30.41 4.87
C ILE A 132 22.33 -29.41 3.95
N PRO A 133 22.78 -29.81 2.75
CA PRO A 133 23.34 -28.90 1.76
C PRO A 133 22.24 -28.05 1.12
N ILE A 134 21.87 -26.95 1.78
CA ILE A 134 20.75 -26.08 1.37
C ILE A 134 20.89 -25.56 -0.06
N GLU A 135 22.10 -25.29 -0.53
CA GLU A 135 22.35 -24.89 -1.91
C GLU A 135 21.90 -25.95 -2.92
N GLN A 136 22.16 -27.23 -2.65
CA GLN A 136 21.74 -28.33 -3.52
C GLN A 136 20.22 -28.48 -3.52
N ILE A 137 19.56 -28.29 -2.37
CA ILE A 137 18.09 -28.26 -2.30
C ILE A 137 17.56 -27.14 -3.19
N LEU A 138 18.04 -25.91 -3.03
CA LEU A 138 17.55 -24.76 -3.77
C LEU A 138 17.74 -24.92 -5.29
N GLN A 139 18.91 -25.42 -5.72
CA GLN A 139 19.17 -25.76 -7.13
C GLN A 139 18.21 -26.84 -7.65
N SER A 140 17.95 -27.87 -6.85
CA SER A 140 17.03 -28.95 -7.21
C SER A 140 15.59 -28.48 -7.28
N ILE A 141 15.19 -27.54 -6.43
CA ILE A 141 13.89 -26.88 -6.50
C ILE A 141 13.78 -26.08 -7.79
N ASP A 142 14.78 -25.27 -8.13
CA ASP A 142 14.81 -24.48 -9.37
C ASP A 142 14.60 -25.36 -10.62
N VAL A 143 15.20 -26.56 -10.66
CA VAL A 143 14.97 -27.54 -11.73
C VAL A 143 13.56 -28.15 -11.62
N CYS A 144 13.15 -28.56 -10.42
CA CYS A 144 11.87 -29.21 -10.16
C CYS A 144 10.67 -28.34 -10.61
N ILE A 145 10.73 -27.03 -10.39
CA ILE A 145 9.66 -26.08 -10.72
C ILE A 145 9.61 -25.68 -12.19
N LEU A 146 10.53 -26.17 -13.03
CA LEU A 146 10.42 -26.03 -14.49
C LEU A 146 9.21 -26.80 -15.04
N TYR A 147 8.68 -27.76 -14.28
CA TYR A 147 7.41 -28.40 -14.57
C TYR A 147 6.30 -27.85 -13.67
N GLU A 148 5.31 -27.23 -14.30
CA GLU A 148 4.22 -26.52 -13.64
C GLU A 148 3.48 -27.30 -12.56
N PRO A 149 3.03 -28.56 -12.78
CA PRO A 149 2.39 -29.35 -11.72
C PRO A 149 3.24 -29.52 -10.47
N ASN A 150 4.56 -29.60 -10.61
CA ASN A 150 5.46 -29.71 -9.47
C ASN A 150 5.52 -28.38 -8.72
N LYS A 151 5.69 -27.27 -9.44
CA LYS A 151 5.69 -25.92 -8.86
C LYS A 151 4.42 -25.62 -8.04
N LEU A 152 3.25 -26.05 -8.51
CA LEU A 152 2.00 -25.95 -7.75
C LEU A 152 2.07 -26.67 -6.40
N MET A 153 2.69 -27.84 -6.34
CA MET A 153 2.85 -28.59 -5.09
C MET A 153 3.71 -27.82 -4.07
N PHE A 154 4.73 -27.07 -4.52
CA PHE A 154 5.52 -26.23 -3.62
C PHE A 154 4.71 -25.06 -3.05
N ILE A 155 3.82 -24.47 -3.86
CA ILE A 155 2.93 -23.37 -3.45
C ILE A 155 1.87 -23.90 -2.48
N ASP A 156 1.13 -24.95 -2.87
CA ASP A 156 0.06 -25.59 -2.09
C ASP A 156 0.51 -26.07 -0.71
N GLU A 157 1.77 -26.51 -0.61
CA GLU A 157 2.32 -27.06 0.63
C GLU A 157 3.17 -26.04 1.41
N ASN A 158 3.21 -24.78 0.98
CA ASN A 158 3.99 -23.68 1.57
C ASN A 158 5.48 -24.04 1.78
N ALA A 159 6.07 -24.71 0.80
CA ALA A 159 7.39 -25.32 0.92
C ALA A 159 8.48 -24.30 1.30
N MET A 160 8.43 -23.10 0.71
CA MET A 160 9.46 -22.08 0.93
C MET A 160 9.47 -21.54 2.36
N CYS A 161 8.32 -21.48 3.04
CA CYS A 161 8.27 -21.09 4.45
C CYS A 161 8.93 -22.15 5.35
N TYR A 162 8.74 -23.44 5.06
CA TYR A 162 9.40 -24.51 5.79
C TYR A 162 10.91 -24.52 5.52
N ILE A 163 11.31 -24.28 4.28
CA ILE A 163 12.73 -24.18 3.90
C ILE A 163 13.42 -22.99 4.58
N TYR A 164 12.73 -21.87 4.72
CA TYR A 164 13.25 -20.69 5.43
C TYR A 164 13.65 -21.00 6.87
N ASN A 165 12.93 -21.88 7.57
CA ASN A 165 13.31 -22.28 8.93
C ASN A 165 14.70 -22.94 9.00
N PHE A 166 15.21 -23.49 7.89
CA PHE A 166 16.58 -24.04 7.82
C PHE A 166 17.66 -22.96 7.63
N LEU A 167 17.27 -21.72 7.31
CA LEU A 167 18.17 -20.63 6.94
C LEU A 167 18.42 -19.61 8.05
N GLN A 168 17.78 -19.75 9.22
CA GLN A 168 17.82 -18.76 10.31
C GLN A 168 19.24 -18.42 10.82
N ASN A 169 20.28 -19.20 10.47
CA ASN A 169 21.69 -18.92 10.79
C ASN A 169 22.62 -19.09 9.57
N SER A 170 22.11 -18.86 8.37
CA SER A 170 22.86 -19.08 7.13
C SER A 170 23.64 -17.84 6.68
N SER A 171 24.66 -18.05 5.82
CA SER A 171 25.43 -16.94 5.24
C SER A 171 24.56 -16.08 4.31
N ALA A 172 24.92 -14.80 4.15
CA ALA A 172 24.23 -13.88 3.25
C ALA A 172 24.11 -14.42 1.80
N HIS A 173 25.10 -15.20 1.33
CA HIS A 173 25.04 -15.88 0.04
C HIS A 173 23.88 -16.88 -0.05
N LYS A 174 23.70 -17.73 0.98
CA LYS A 174 22.61 -18.71 1.05
C LYS A 174 21.25 -18.03 1.10
N GLN A 175 21.13 -16.95 1.87
CA GLN A 175 19.91 -16.13 1.91
C GLN A 175 19.58 -15.55 0.53
N LYS A 176 20.55 -14.98 -0.17
CA LYS A 176 20.36 -14.47 -1.54
C LYS A 176 19.88 -15.56 -2.51
N LEU A 177 20.47 -16.76 -2.44
CA LEU A 177 20.05 -17.89 -3.26
C LEU A 177 18.61 -18.34 -2.92
N PHE A 178 18.28 -18.36 -1.64
CA PHE A 178 16.93 -18.67 -1.16
C PHE A 178 15.91 -17.69 -1.72
N TRP A 179 16.13 -16.38 -1.59
CA TRP A 179 15.18 -15.38 -2.08
C TRP A 179 14.98 -15.46 -3.59
N LYS A 180 16.04 -15.71 -4.36
CA LYS A 180 15.94 -15.97 -5.80
C LYS A 180 15.05 -17.18 -6.09
N THR A 181 15.29 -18.30 -5.39
CA THR A 181 14.52 -19.54 -5.56
C THR A 181 13.06 -19.34 -5.13
N CYS A 182 12.83 -18.65 -4.01
CA CYS A 182 11.51 -18.33 -3.47
C CYS A 182 10.71 -17.51 -4.48
N GLN A 183 11.31 -16.46 -5.04
CA GLN A 183 10.72 -15.69 -6.12
C GLN A 183 10.43 -16.56 -7.34
N ASN A 184 11.32 -17.48 -7.73
CA ASN A 184 11.07 -18.39 -8.85
C ASN A 184 9.87 -19.32 -8.61
N VAL A 185 9.77 -19.94 -7.42
CA VAL A 185 8.64 -20.79 -7.01
C VAL A 185 7.33 -20.00 -7.08
N TYR A 186 7.36 -18.75 -6.65
CA TYR A 186 6.20 -17.90 -6.59
C TYR A 186 5.94 -17.09 -7.88
N ASN A 187 6.87 -17.08 -8.85
CA ASN A 187 6.67 -16.40 -10.12
C ASN A 187 5.75 -17.22 -11.06
N TRP A 188 4.45 -17.24 -10.75
CA TRP A 188 3.42 -17.99 -11.46
C TRP A 188 2.56 -17.11 -12.39
N HIS A 189 2.63 -17.31 -13.70
CA HIS A 189 1.95 -16.47 -14.70
C HIS A 189 0.70 -17.09 -15.33
N LEU A 190 0.38 -18.35 -15.04
CA LEU A 190 -0.68 -19.06 -15.76
C LEU A 190 -2.02 -18.91 -15.09
N LYS A 191 -3.05 -18.66 -15.92
CA LYS A 191 -4.47 -18.56 -15.54
C LYS A 191 -5.11 -19.91 -15.22
N THR A 192 -4.33 -20.99 -15.12
CA THR A 192 -4.86 -22.34 -14.93
C THR A 192 -5.41 -22.52 -13.52
N SER A 193 -6.64 -23.03 -13.44
CA SER A 193 -7.54 -23.20 -12.29
C SER A 193 -7.11 -24.27 -11.27
N SER A 194 -5.81 -24.48 -11.07
CA SER A 194 -5.29 -25.63 -10.33
C SER A 194 -4.88 -25.34 -8.88
N LEU A 195 -4.78 -24.07 -8.47
CA LEU A 195 -4.53 -23.73 -7.07
C LEU A 195 -5.80 -23.94 -6.25
N SER A 196 -5.68 -24.57 -5.09
CA SER A 196 -6.79 -24.77 -4.16
C SER A 196 -6.89 -23.60 -3.19
N PRO A 197 -7.97 -22.79 -3.21
CA PRO A 197 -8.12 -21.66 -2.28
C PRO A 197 -8.03 -22.09 -0.82
N ASN A 198 -8.66 -23.22 -0.46
CA ASN A 198 -8.62 -23.78 0.89
C ASN A 198 -7.19 -24.08 1.37
N LYS A 199 -6.34 -24.64 0.48
CA LYS A 199 -4.93 -24.87 0.84
C LYS A 199 -4.19 -23.56 1.01
N LEU A 200 -4.42 -22.59 0.13
CA LEU A 200 -3.80 -21.27 0.20
C LEU A 200 -4.19 -20.53 1.48
N THR A 201 -5.44 -20.63 1.93
CA THR A 201 -5.91 -20.11 3.24
C THR A 201 -5.07 -20.71 4.37
N LEU A 202 -4.96 -22.04 4.43
CA LEU A 202 -4.14 -22.72 5.44
C LEU A 202 -2.66 -22.33 5.35
N CYS A 203 -2.14 -22.09 4.15
CA CYS A 203 -0.77 -21.61 3.96
C CYS A 203 -0.58 -20.21 4.56
N ILE A 204 -1.47 -19.27 4.23
CA ILE A 204 -1.40 -17.89 4.73
C ILE A 204 -1.52 -17.88 6.26
N ASP A 205 -2.52 -18.56 6.83
CA ASP A 205 -2.74 -18.58 8.28
C ASP A 205 -1.52 -19.11 9.04
N ARG A 206 -0.86 -20.14 8.49
CA ARG A 206 0.38 -20.69 9.07
C ARG A 206 1.55 -19.72 8.99
N ILE A 207 1.65 -18.89 7.96
CA ILE A 207 2.70 -17.86 7.87
C ILE A 207 2.36 -16.67 8.78
N MET A 208 1.10 -16.25 8.82
CA MET A 208 0.65 -15.08 9.58
C MET A 208 0.76 -15.28 11.10
N THR A 209 0.39 -16.47 11.60
CA THR A 209 0.34 -16.76 13.04
C THR A 209 1.65 -16.46 13.77
N PRO A 210 2.82 -16.88 13.28
CA PRO A 210 4.09 -16.51 13.90
C PRO A 210 4.49 -15.04 13.71
N CYS A 211 4.03 -14.37 12.65
CA CYS A 211 4.41 -12.99 12.34
C CYS A 211 3.78 -11.97 13.30
N THR A 212 2.69 -12.32 13.99
CA THR A 212 2.06 -11.41 14.96
C THR A 212 2.77 -11.32 16.30
N TYR A 213 3.51 -12.35 16.69
CA TYR A 213 4.05 -12.48 18.05
C TYR A 213 5.58 -12.36 18.11
N GLY A 214 6.26 -12.15 16.98
CA GLY A 214 7.73 -12.16 16.94
C GLY A 214 8.34 -11.16 15.95
N CYS A 215 9.64 -10.94 16.11
CA CYS A 215 10.46 -10.03 15.31
C CYS A 215 11.11 -10.70 14.07
N ASP A 216 10.55 -11.79 13.54
CA ASP A 216 11.12 -12.45 12.35
C ASP A 216 10.68 -11.68 11.10
N GLU A 217 11.50 -10.71 10.67
CA GLU A 217 11.25 -9.81 9.55
C GLU A 217 11.10 -10.53 8.19
N GLU A 218 11.69 -11.72 8.06
CA GLU A 218 11.76 -12.44 6.79
C GLU A 218 10.50 -13.26 6.50
N ARG A 219 9.81 -13.78 7.52
CA ARG A 219 8.55 -14.52 7.33
C ARG A 219 7.46 -13.66 6.68
N PRO A 220 7.25 -12.40 7.09
CA PRO A 220 6.36 -11.51 6.36
C PRO A 220 6.77 -11.26 4.90
N ARG A 221 8.07 -11.27 4.56
CA ARG A 221 8.50 -11.16 3.16
C ARG A 221 7.97 -12.33 2.32
N ILE A 222 8.06 -13.56 2.83
CA ILE A 222 7.48 -14.76 2.17
C ILE A 222 5.95 -14.60 2.02
N MET A 223 5.29 -14.16 3.08
CA MET A 223 3.85 -13.90 3.06
C MET A 223 3.46 -12.88 1.97
N PHE A 224 4.20 -11.78 1.86
CA PHE A 224 3.93 -10.74 0.87
C PHE A 224 4.19 -11.21 -0.56
N ILE A 225 5.22 -12.03 -0.78
CA ILE A 225 5.44 -12.69 -2.07
C ILE A 225 4.20 -13.53 -2.43
N LEU A 226 3.70 -14.35 -1.50
CA LEU A 226 2.50 -15.17 -1.71
C LEU A 226 1.26 -14.30 -2.01
N LEU A 227 0.95 -13.31 -1.17
CA LEU A 227 -0.19 -12.40 -1.36
C LEU A 227 -0.13 -11.64 -2.69
N LYS A 228 1.08 -11.25 -3.15
CA LYS A 228 1.28 -10.58 -4.44
C LYS A 228 0.87 -11.49 -5.61
N ILE A 229 1.14 -12.79 -5.52
CA ILE A 229 0.70 -13.76 -6.52
C ILE A 229 -0.82 -13.88 -6.50
N LEU A 230 -1.42 -14.01 -5.32
CA LEU A 230 -2.86 -14.15 -5.18
C LEU A 230 -3.58 -12.95 -5.76
N HIS A 231 -3.08 -11.74 -5.49
CA HIS A 231 -3.55 -10.53 -6.14
C HIS A 231 -3.41 -10.60 -7.67
N ARG A 232 -2.23 -10.98 -8.20
CA ARG A 232 -2.00 -11.08 -9.66
C ARG A 232 -2.94 -12.09 -10.33
N LEU A 233 -3.24 -13.19 -9.66
CA LEU A 233 -4.10 -14.26 -10.17
C LEU A 233 -5.59 -14.02 -9.93
N GLY A 234 -5.96 -12.95 -9.20
CA GLY A 234 -7.35 -12.67 -8.82
C GLY A 234 -7.87 -13.53 -7.67
N PHE A 235 -7.03 -14.38 -7.06
CA PHE A 235 -7.40 -15.25 -5.93
C PHE A 235 -7.40 -14.54 -4.57
N LEU A 236 -7.03 -13.27 -4.49
CA LEU A 236 -6.98 -12.55 -3.21
C LEU A 236 -8.32 -12.58 -2.47
N TYR A 237 -9.43 -12.72 -3.20
CA TYR A 237 -10.80 -12.74 -2.66
C TYR A 237 -11.36 -14.15 -2.45
N ASP A 238 -10.77 -15.14 -3.11
CA ASP A 238 -11.15 -16.55 -2.94
C ASP A 238 -10.46 -17.19 -1.74
N VAL A 239 -9.40 -16.55 -1.24
CA VAL A 239 -8.60 -17.00 -0.11
C VAL A 239 -8.98 -16.22 1.14
N GLU A 240 -9.52 -16.93 2.13
CA GLU A 240 -9.82 -16.37 3.43
C GLU A 240 -8.52 -16.21 4.25
N PHE A 241 -8.33 -15.05 4.88
CA PHE A 241 -7.27 -14.80 5.86
C PHE A 241 -7.65 -13.64 6.79
N ASN A 242 -7.04 -13.58 7.98
CA ASN A 242 -7.34 -12.55 8.97
C ASN A 242 -6.75 -11.18 8.58
N ILE A 243 -7.57 -10.28 8.06
CA ILE A 243 -7.13 -8.96 7.60
C ILE A 243 -6.61 -8.08 8.75
N ASN A 244 -7.17 -8.19 9.96
CA ASN A 244 -6.65 -7.46 11.12
C ASN A 244 -5.26 -7.95 11.51
N GLN A 245 -4.99 -9.24 11.35
CA GLN A 245 -3.66 -9.80 11.52
C GLN A 245 -2.69 -9.27 10.46
N LEU A 246 -3.13 -9.17 9.20
CA LEU A 246 -2.33 -8.58 8.12
C LEU A 246 -2.01 -7.10 8.41
N PHE A 247 -2.95 -6.38 9.00
CA PHE A 247 -2.76 -5.01 9.46
C PHE A 247 -1.67 -4.91 10.53
N ILE A 248 -1.71 -5.76 11.56
CA ILE A 248 -0.68 -5.81 12.62
C ILE A 248 0.69 -6.10 12.01
N ILE A 249 0.79 -7.10 11.12
CA ILE A 249 2.04 -7.46 10.44
C ILE A 249 2.56 -6.28 9.60
N THR A 250 1.66 -5.61 8.85
CA THR A 250 2.00 -4.42 8.06
C THR A 250 2.54 -3.31 8.97
N LYS A 251 1.86 -3.02 10.08
CA LYS A 251 2.27 -2.00 11.05
C LYS A 251 3.67 -2.29 11.62
N ASN A 252 3.92 -3.53 12.04
CA ASN A 252 5.21 -3.95 12.61
C ASN A 252 6.35 -3.78 11.61
N ILE A 253 6.13 -4.15 10.35
CA ILE A 253 7.15 -4.01 9.30
C ILE A 253 7.45 -2.55 9.01
N LEU A 254 6.42 -1.71 8.90
CA LEU A 254 6.62 -0.28 8.66
C LEU A 254 7.41 0.40 9.80
N GLN A 255 7.36 -0.13 11.02
CA GLN A 255 8.15 0.38 12.14
C GLN A 255 9.63 0.01 12.06
N ILE A 256 9.97 -1.09 11.37
CA ILE A 256 11.33 -1.60 11.22
C ILE A 256 12.01 -1.06 9.95
N LEU A 257 11.23 -0.48 9.02
CA LEU A 257 11.76 0.07 7.78
C LEU A 257 12.59 1.33 8.04
N ASP A 258 13.89 1.11 8.28
CA ASP A 258 14.89 2.16 8.45
C ASP A 258 15.25 2.86 7.13
N SER A 259 14.96 2.26 5.96
CA SER A 259 15.34 2.82 4.66
C SER A 259 14.32 2.61 3.54
N TYR A 260 14.25 3.59 2.64
CA TYR A 260 13.34 3.66 1.48
C TYR A 260 13.61 2.63 0.36
N ASN A 261 14.62 1.77 0.51
CA ASN A 261 15.15 1.00 -0.62
C ASN A 261 14.60 -0.43 -0.74
N ASP A 262 13.77 -0.91 0.20
CA ASP A 262 13.17 -2.24 0.07
C ASP A 262 11.98 -2.23 -0.90
N TYR A 263 12.29 -2.39 -2.19
CA TYR A 263 11.33 -2.53 -3.28
C TYR A 263 10.33 -3.67 -3.08
N GLU A 264 10.64 -4.64 -2.21
CA GLU A 264 9.80 -5.79 -1.93
C GLU A 264 8.46 -5.38 -1.30
N PHE A 265 8.42 -4.28 -0.54
CA PHE A 265 7.20 -3.80 0.12
C PHE A 265 6.25 -3.02 -0.82
N LEU A 266 6.66 -2.71 -2.04
CA LEU A 266 5.76 -2.10 -3.04
C LEU A 266 4.58 -3.02 -3.38
N GLY A 267 4.77 -4.34 -3.27
CA GLY A 267 3.67 -5.30 -3.43
C GLY A 267 2.57 -5.12 -2.39
N LEU A 268 2.92 -4.72 -1.17
CA LEU A 268 1.98 -4.60 -0.05
C LEU A 268 0.94 -3.49 -0.29
N SER A 269 1.36 -2.36 -0.86
CA SER A 269 0.47 -1.27 -1.25
C SER A 269 -0.58 -1.71 -2.27
N ILE A 270 -0.21 -2.61 -3.19
CA ILE A 270 -1.14 -3.17 -4.18
C ILE A 270 -2.13 -4.13 -3.50
N ILE A 271 -1.65 -4.99 -2.61
CA ILE A 271 -2.50 -5.91 -1.83
C ILE A 271 -3.55 -5.13 -1.03
N TRP A 272 -3.13 -4.08 -0.31
CA TRP A 272 -4.06 -3.23 0.45
C TRP A 272 -5.06 -2.48 -0.43
N CYS A 273 -4.68 -2.07 -1.65
CA CYS A 273 -5.65 -1.54 -2.61
C CYS A 273 -6.67 -2.59 -3.04
N GLY A 274 -6.24 -3.84 -3.28
CA GLY A 274 -7.16 -4.94 -3.59
C GLY A 274 -8.15 -5.17 -2.45
N ILE A 275 -7.66 -5.21 -1.21
CA ILE A 275 -8.45 -5.36 0.02
C ILE A 275 -9.47 -4.21 0.16
N LEU A 276 -9.05 -2.95 -0.02
CA LEU A 276 -9.93 -1.79 0.15
C LEU A 276 -10.92 -1.60 -1.00
N ASN A 277 -10.60 -1.99 -2.23
CA ASN A 277 -11.56 -1.85 -3.34
C ASN A 277 -12.59 -2.98 -3.40
N GLU A 278 -12.42 -4.04 -2.62
CA GLU A 278 -13.32 -5.19 -2.65
C GLU A 278 -14.63 -4.89 -1.93
N PRO A 279 -15.78 -4.99 -2.64
CA PRO A 279 -17.09 -4.74 -2.02
C PRO A 279 -17.40 -5.76 -0.91
N ARG A 280 -16.99 -7.02 -1.05
CA ARG A 280 -17.25 -8.08 -0.06
C ARG A 280 -16.45 -7.93 1.23
N ASN A 281 -15.41 -7.10 1.22
CA ASN A 281 -14.51 -6.98 2.35
C ASN A 281 -15.05 -5.99 3.40
N SER A 282 -15.13 -6.46 4.64
CA SER A 282 -15.57 -5.70 5.82
C SER A 282 -14.48 -4.82 6.43
N PHE A 283 -13.23 -4.90 5.97
CA PHE A 283 -12.16 -4.06 6.49
C PHE A 283 -12.47 -2.57 6.27
N GLN A 284 -12.53 -1.83 7.38
CA GLN A 284 -12.67 -0.38 7.42
C GLN A 284 -11.48 0.26 8.13
N ILE A 285 -11.12 1.45 7.67
CA ILE A 285 -10.21 2.37 8.34
C ILE A 285 -11.02 3.10 9.41
N ASP A 286 -11.18 2.43 10.55
CA ASP A 286 -12.02 2.84 11.69
C ASP A 286 -11.25 3.47 12.85
N THR A 287 -9.92 3.51 12.75
CA THR A 287 -9.03 4.07 13.76
C THR A 287 -7.97 4.93 13.10
N VAL A 288 -7.51 5.96 13.83
CA VAL A 288 -6.40 6.81 13.40
C VAL A 288 -5.14 5.98 13.16
N ASP A 289 -4.92 4.92 13.94
CA ASP A 289 -3.81 3.98 13.76
C ASP A 289 -3.85 3.26 12.41
N LYS A 290 -5.01 2.76 12.00
CA LYS A 290 -5.18 2.16 10.66
C LYS A 290 -4.90 3.17 9.57
N LEU A 291 -5.42 4.39 9.72
CA LEU A 291 -5.20 5.46 8.75
C LEU A 291 -3.72 5.81 8.62
N LYS A 292 -3.03 6.04 9.73
CA LYS A 292 -1.59 6.35 9.77
C LYS A 292 -0.78 5.27 9.07
N CYS A 293 -0.98 4.01 9.46
CA CYS A 293 -0.26 2.86 8.91
C CYS A 293 -0.42 2.75 7.39
N LEU A 294 -1.67 2.80 6.90
CA LEU A 294 -1.94 2.72 5.46
C LEU A 294 -1.45 3.97 4.71
N SER A 295 -1.49 5.16 5.33
CA SER A 295 -0.95 6.37 4.71
C SER A 295 0.57 6.31 4.54
N VAL A 296 1.33 5.76 5.49
CA VAL A 296 2.78 5.55 5.36
C VAL A 296 3.05 4.61 4.19
N LEU A 297 2.39 3.45 4.19
CA LEU A 297 2.55 2.44 3.14
C LEU A 297 2.26 3.02 1.75
N PHE A 298 1.17 3.77 1.61
CA PHE A 298 0.79 4.39 0.35
C PHE A 298 1.71 5.53 -0.05
N ALA A 299 2.23 6.30 0.90
CA ALA A 299 3.22 7.34 0.62
C ALA A 299 4.54 6.74 0.11
N ILE A 300 5.00 5.61 0.67
CA ILE A 300 6.18 4.89 0.18
C ILE A 300 5.98 4.44 -1.28
N ASP A 301 4.84 3.81 -1.60
CA ASP A 301 4.51 3.38 -2.97
C ASP A 301 4.44 4.56 -3.95
N LEU A 302 3.80 5.66 -3.56
CA LEU A 302 3.70 6.85 -4.40
C LEU A 302 5.07 7.49 -4.65
N ALA A 303 5.90 7.63 -3.61
CA ALA A 303 7.26 8.16 -3.75
C ALA A 303 8.07 7.32 -4.75
N TRP A 304 7.99 6.00 -4.65
CA TRP A 304 8.67 5.12 -5.59
C TRP A 304 8.17 5.28 -7.03
N LYS A 305 6.84 5.29 -7.24
CA LYS A 305 6.26 5.46 -8.58
C LYS A 305 6.66 6.79 -9.21
N LEU A 306 6.61 7.87 -8.45
CA LEU A 306 7.00 9.20 -8.92
C LEU A 306 8.48 9.25 -9.27
N LYS A 307 9.35 8.68 -8.45
CA LYS A 307 10.78 8.57 -8.74
C LYS A 307 11.01 7.83 -10.06
N LYS A 308 10.36 6.68 -10.27
CA LYS A 308 10.47 5.91 -11.52
C LYS A 308 9.98 6.72 -12.74
N VAL A 309 8.89 7.46 -12.58
CA VAL A 309 8.35 8.33 -13.63
C VAL A 309 9.35 9.43 -13.99
N LEU A 310 9.91 10.10 -13.00
CA LEU A 310 10.93 11.13 -13.17
C LEU A 310 12.20 10.58 -13.84
N ASP A 311 12.69 9.42 -13.38
CA ASP A 311 13.91 8.78 -13.92
C ASP A 311 13.73 8.32 -15.38
N SER A 312 12.50 7.96 -15.78
CA SER A 312 12.19 7.48 -17.13
C SER A 312 11.57 8.53 -18.06
N SER A 313 11.34 9.75 -17.56
CA SER A 313 10.58 10.81 -18.26
C SER A 313 9.21 10.32 -18.78
N SER A 314 8.56 9.40 -18.07
CA SER A 314 7.23 8.89 -18.42
C SER A 314 6.12 9.71 -17.78
N HIS A 315 4.87 9.50 -18.20
CA HIS A 315 3.69 10.15 -17.62
C HIS A 315 3.24 9.48 -16.32
N PHE A 316 2.91 10.25 -15.28
CA PHE A 316 2.37 9.70 -14.03
C PHE A 316 0.87 9.46 -14.16
N GLN A 317 0.48 8.24 -14.51
CA GLN A 317 -0.93 7.88 -14.65
C GLN A 317 -1.67 7.86 -13.30
N ILE A 318 -2.66 8.75 -13.14
CA ILE A 318 -3.56 8.74 -11.99
C ILE A 318 -4.69 7.73 -12.21
N THR A 319 -4.56 6.56 -11.60
CA THR A 319 -5.57 5.51 -11.60
C THR A 319 -6.55 5.66 -10.44
N LYS A 320 -7.65 4.89 -10.43
CA LYS A 320 -8.56 4.76 -9.27
C LYS A 320 -7.78 4.45 -7.97
N ASN A 321 -6.82 3.53 -8.02
CA ASN A 321 -5.99 3.19 -6.87
C ASN A 321 -5.05 4.32 -6.47
N THR A 322 -4.54 5.10 -7.42
CA THR A 322 -3.72 6.28 -7.13
C THR A 322 -4.55 7.34 -6.38
N LYS A 323 -5.79 7.59 -6.80
CA LYS A 323 -6.71 8.52 -6.11
C LYS A 323 -7.01 8.06 -4.69
N LEU A 324 -7.38 6.80 -4.48
CA LEU A 324 -7.61 6.22 -3.16
C LEU A 324 -6.43 6.47 -2.20
N LYS A 325 -5.21 6.19 -2.68
CA LYS A 325 -3.97 6.44 -1.92
C LYS A 325 -3.80 7.91 -1.55
N LEU A 326 -3.99 8.81 -2.52
CA LEU A 326 -3.86 10.24 -2.32
C LEU A 326 -4.87 10.75 -1.29
N TYR A 327 -6.13 10.30 -1.33
CA TYR A 327 -7.13 10.68 -0.33
C TYR A 327 -6.80 10.18 1.09
N ILE A 328 -6.33 8.93 1.21
CA ILE A 328 -5.90 8.38 2.50
C ILE A 328 -4.70 9.15 3.07
N ILE A 329 -3.72 9.48 2.24
CA ILE A 329 -2.56 10.29 2.66
C ILE A 329 -2.99 11.72 2.98
N ASN A 330 -3.92 12.31 2.21
CA ASN A 330 -4.46 13.64 2.44
C ASN A 330 -5.19 13.72 3.78
N LEU A 331 -6.01 12.74 4.13
CA LEU A 331 -6.69 12.68 5.42
C LEU A 331 -5.67 12.55 6.56
N ALA A 332 -4.71 11.64 6.43
CA ALA A 332 -3.64 11.47 7.42
C ALA A 332 -2.77 12.73 7.56
N SER A 333 -2.61 13.51 6.49
CA SER A 333 -1.81 14.75 6.50
C SER A 333 -2.42 15.86 7.34
N ILE A 334 -3.72 15.81 7.63
CA ILE A 334 -4.38 16.71 8.59
C ILE A 334 -3.77 16.50 9.99
N CYS A 335 -3.43 15.25 10.32
CA CYS A 335 -2.93 14.81 11.61
C CYS A 335 -1.41 15.01 11.84
N ILE A 336 -0.59 15.13 10.78
CA ILE A 336 0.90 15.11 10.85
C ILE A 336 1.49 16.10 11.85
N ASN A 337 0.85 17.24 12.07
CA ASN A 337 1.39 18.29 12.94
C ASN A 337 1.08 18.10 14.43
N LYS A 338 0.34 17.06 14.81
CA LYS A 338 -0.36 17.03 16.10
C LYS A 338 -0.19 15.80 16.97
N PHE A 339 0.34 14.68 16.47
CA PHE A 339 0.65 13.57 17.36
C PHE A 339 2.13 13.57 17.66
N ASP A 340 2.46 13.64 18.95
CA ASP A 340 3.80 13.34 19.51
C ASP A 340 4.06 11.83 19.53
N ASP A 341 3.60 11.14 18.49
CA ASP A 341 3.69 9.69 18.35
C ASP A 341 4.94 9.38 17.52
N LEU A 342 5.77 8.46 18.00
CA LEU A 342 6.96 7.96 17.30
C LEU A 342 6.64 7.53 15.86
N PHE A 343 5.41 7.03 15.62
CA PHE A 343 4.96 6.68 14.28
C PHE A 343 4.83 7.89 13.33
N ILE A 344 4.55 9.08 13.85
CA ILE A 344 4.52 10.32 13.04
C ILE A 344 5.93 10.77 12.68
N GLU A 345 6.91 10.54 13.55
CA GLU A 345 8.29 10.87 13.27
C GLU A 345 8.82 10.08 12.06
N SER A 346 8.43 8.80 11.91
CA SER A 346 8.76 8.00 10.73
C SER A 346 7.92 8.36 9.50
N PHE A 347 6.66 8.79 9.67
CA PHE A 347 5.79 9.18 8.57
C PHE A 347 6.20 10.50 7.89
N ARG A 348 6.61 11.52 8.68
CA ARG A 348 6.90 12.87 8.17
C ARG A 348 7.98 12.89 7.07
N PRO A 349 9.11 12.18 7.20
CA PRO A 349 10.10 12.05 6.13
C PRO A 349 9.52 11.51 4.83
N VAL A 350 8.66 10.49 4.90
CA VAL A 350 8.05 9.85 3.73
C VAL A 350 7.12 10.83 3.00
N VAL A 351 6.24 11.51 3.73
CA VAL A 351 5.31 12.50 3.14
C VAL A 351 6.08 13.67 2.54
N LYS A 352 7.16 14.12 3.20
CA LYS A 352 8.05 15.15 2.67
C LYS A 352 8.70 14.72 1.36
N GLN A 353 9.12 13.45 1.26
CA GLN A 353 9.67 12.89 0.03
C GLN A 353 8.62 12.82 -1.09
N VAL A 354 7.40 12.36 -0.81
CA VAL A 354 6.30 12.36 -1.79
C VAL A 354 6.01 13.78 -2.27
N ASN A 355 5.90 14.74 -1.36
CA ASN A 355 5.61 16.13 -1.70
C ASN A 355 6.71 16.72 -2.60
N ARG A 356 7.99 16.47 -2.28
CA ARG A 356 9.12 16.88 -3.11
C ARG A 356 9.06 16.27 -4.51
N LEU A 357 8.85 14.96 -4.62
CA LEU A 357 8.80 14.27 -5.91
C LEU A 357 7.60 14.72 -6.75
N LEU A 358 6.45 14.97 -6.13
CA LEU A 358 5.31 15.57 -6.83
C LEU A 358 5.63 16.98 -7.32
N GLN A 359 6.26 17.83 -6.51
CA GLN A 359 6.67 19.16 -6.96
C GLN A 359 7.65 19.09 -8.14
N GLU A 360 8.60 18.15 -8.11
CA GLU A 360 9.52 17.90 -9.23
C GLU A 360 8.76 17.44 -10.48
N TYR A 361 7.81 16.52 -10.33
CA TYR A 361 6.94 16.07 -11.42
C TYR A 361 6.12 17.23 -12.02
N ILE A 362 5.49 18.03 -11.18
CA ILE A 362 4.70 19.20 -11.58
C ILE A 362 5.52 20.26 -12.31
N LYS A 363 6.82 20.38 -12.00
CA LYS A 363 7.72 21.31 -12.69
C LYS A 363 8.10 20.85 -14.10
N ILE A 364 8.14 19.53 -14.32
CA ILE A 364 8.64 18.93 -15.56
C ILE A 364 7.50 18.60 -16.53
N CYS A 365 6.36 18.15 -16.02
CA CYS A 365 5.25 17.66 -16.82
C CYS A 365 4.20 18.74 -17.06
N SER A 366 3.65 18.81 -18.27
CA SER A 366 2.43 19.56 -18.55
C SER A 366 1.23 18.75 -18.04
N PHE A 367 0.41 19.38 -17.21
CA PHE A 367 -0.88 18.82 -16.77
C PHE A 367 -1.95 18.80 -17.88
N GLU A 368 -1.57 19.10 -19.12
CA GLU A 368 -2.53 19.33 -20.20
C GLU A 368 -3.30 18.06 -20.57
N ASP A 369 -2.65 16.90 -20.45
CA ASP A 369 -3.16 15.59 -20.82
C ASP A 369 -4.00 14.90 -19.72
N ASP A 370 -3.92 15.38 -18.47
CA ASP A 370 -4.68 14.82 -17.36
C ASP A 370 -6.10 15.41 -17.27
N THR A 371 -7.05 14.65 -16.74
CA THR A 371 -8.39 15.20 -16.44
C THR A 371 -8.30 16.32 -15.42
N ILE A 372 -9.23 17.27 -15.45
CA ILE A 372 -9.25 18.40 -14.50
C ILE A 372 -9.28 17.90 -13.05
N GLU A 373 -10.06 16.85 -12.78
CA GLU A 373 -10.10 16.18 -11.48
C GLU A 373 -8.72 15.70 -11.03
N ASN A 374 -7.98 15.01 -11.90
CA ASN A 374 -6.63 14.52 -11.63
C ASN A 374 -5.68 15.67 -11.31
N GLN A 375 -5.73 16.76 -12.07
CA GLN A 375 -4.91 17.95 -11.84
C GLN A 375 -5.22 18.59 -10.48
N VAL A 376 -6.51 18.74 -10.15
CA VAL A 376 -6.93 19.33 -8.88
C VAL A 376 -6.48 18.46 -7.70
N ILE A 377 -6.63 17.14 -7.77
CA ILE A 377 -6.18 16.23 -6.69
C ILE A 377 -4.67 16.37 -6.44
N LEU A 378 -3.85 16.44 -7.49
CA LEU A 378 -2.40 16.59 -7.34
C LEU A 378 -2.03 17.96 -6.76
N LEU A 379 -2.68 19.03 -7.23
CA LEU A 379 -2.43 20.38 -6.72
C LEU A 379 -2.87 20.52 -5.27
N GLN A 380 -4.03 19.98 -4.91
CA GLN A 380 -4.51 19.93 -3.53
C GLN A 380 -3.51 19.20 -2.63
N TYR A 381 -3.02 18.03 -3.06
CA TYR A 381 -2.00 17.30 -2.33
C TYR A 381 -0.74 18.15 -2.11
N CYS A 382 -0.21 18.80 -3.16
CA CYS A 382 1.01 19.60 -3.05
C CYS A 382 0.85 20.80 -2.11
N ILE A 383 -0.25 21.56 -2.27
CA ILE A 383 -0.57 22.70 -1.39
C ILE A 383 -0.70 22.22 0.06
N LYS A 384 -1.44 21.13 0.28
CA LYS A 384 -1.61 20.53 1.61
C LYS A 384 -0.29 20.05 2.20
N GLY A 385 0.57 19.44 1.37
CA GLY A 385 1.92 19.03 1.75
C GLY A 385 2.73 20.22 2.28
N HIS A 386 2.68 21.37 1.63
CA HIS A 386 3.35 22.59 2.12
C HIS A 386 2.82 23.06 3.47
N LEU A 387 1.49 23.10 3.62
CA LEU A 387 0.84 23.53 4.86
C LEU A 387 1.11 22.57 6.02
N SER A 388 0.96 21.27 5.78
CA SER A 388 1.16 20.21 6.78
C SER A 388 2.63 20.06 7.16
N LEU A 389 3.58 20.21 6.24
CA LEU A 389 5.00 20.04 6.54
C LEU A 389 5.70 21.35 6.93
N LYS A 390 4.98 22.48 6.92
CA LYS A 390 5.53 23.82 7.15
C LYS A 390 6.71 24.14 6.20
N THR A 391 6.65 23.66 4.97
CA THR A 391 7.67 23.92 3.95
C THR A 391 7.27 25.12 3.11
N ASN A 392 8.18 26.09 2.97
CA ASN A 392 7.95 27.26 2.12
C ASN A 392 7.71 26.86 0.66
N ILE A 393 6.76 27.53 0.00
CA ILE A 393 6.55 27.43 -1.44
C ILE A 393 7.60 28.30 -2.12
N SER A 394 8.38 27.75 -3.05
CA SER A 394 9.32 28.54 -3.84
C SER A 394 8.57 29.39 -4.88
N SER A 395 9.15 30.52 -5.32
CA SER A 395 8.52 31.37 -6.33
C SER A 395 8.23 30.65 -7.66
N LYS A 396 9.07 29.67 -8.04
CA LYS A 396 8.86 28.82 -9.21
C LYS A 396 7.63 27.91 -9.04
N GLU A 397 7.49 27.28 -7.87
CA GLU A 397 6.30 26.47 -7.55
C GLU A 397 5.04 27.33 -7.52
N GLU A 398 5.11 28.52 -6.91
CA GLU A 398 4.01 29.47 -6.87
C GLU A 398 3.53 29.80 -8.29
N GLN A 399 4.46 30.02 -9.23
CA GLN A 399 4.12 30.27 -10.64
C GLN A 399 3.40 29.09 -11.29
N VAL A 400 3.88 27.86 -11.05
CA VAL A 400 3.23 26.65 -11.60
C VAL A 400 1.85 26.42 -10.99
N TYR A 401 1.69 26.66 -9.69
CA TYR A 401 0.38 26.59 -9.06
C TYR A 401 -0.54 27.65 -9.67
N TYR A 402 -0.11 28.91 -9.79
CA TYR A 402 -0.94 29.95 -10.39
C TYR A 402 -1.31 29.67 -11.84
N SER A 403 -0.43 29.11 -12.66
CA SER A 403 -0.78 28.80 -14.04
C SER A 403 -1.88 27.74 -14.12
N ASN A 404 -1.83 26.72 -13.25
CA ASN A 404 -2.86 25.69 -13.18
C ASN A 404 -4.17 26.21 -12.57
N LEU A 405 -4.09 26.96 -11.47
CA LEU A 405 -5.25 27.62 -10.86
C LEU A 405 -5.95 28.56 -11.84
N LYS A 406 -5.19 29.29 -12.66
CA LYS A 406 -5.75 30.15 -13.73
C LYS A 406 -6.51 29.36 -14.80
N ARG A 407 -6.12 28.11 -15.06
CA ARG A 407 -6.86 27.22 -15.97
C ARG A 407 -8.20 26.81 -15.36
N PHE A 408 -8.24 26.61 -14.04
CA PHE A 408 -9.48 26.25 -13.32
C PHE A 408 -10.48 27.39 -13.19
N GLU A 409 -10.07 28.64 -13.39
CA GLU A 409 -11.00 29.79 -13.46
C GLU A 409 -12.04 29.68 -14.57
N LYS A 410 -11.79 28.85 -15.60
CA LYS A 410 -12.80 28.52 -16.61
C LYS A 410 -13.92 27.63 -16.08
N TYR A 411 -13.80 27.13 -14.86
CA TYR A 411 -14.73 26.22 -14.20
C TYR A 411 -15.14 26.84 -12.87
N PRO A 412 -16.21 27.65 -12.83
CA PRO A 412 -16.65 28.40 -11.65
C PRO A 412 -16.74 27.55 -10.37
N SER A 413 -17.17 26.29 -10.51
CA SER A 413 -17.27 25.32 -9.41
C SER A 413 -15.94 24.92 -8.77
N LEU A 414 -14.78 25.25 -9.37
CA LEU A 414 -13.44 24.93 -8.87
C LEU A 414 -12.74 26.13 -8.21
N ILE A 415 -13.29 27.33 -8.36
CA ILE A 415 -12.66 28.61 -8.00
C ILE A 415 -12.50 28.80 -6.49
N VAL A 416 -13.34 28.14 -5.67
CA VAL A 416 -13.31 28.24 -4.20
C VAL A 416 -11.93 27.87 -3.61
N SER A 417 -11.11 27.10 -4.33
CA SER A 417 -9.78 26.68 -3.87
C SER A 417 -8.59 27.50 -4.42
N SER A 418 -8.81 28.44 -5.35
CA SER A 418 -7.75 28.86 -6.29
C SER A 418 -7.62 30.37 -6.50
N THR A 419 -7.30 31.14 -5.47
CA THR A 419 -7.20 32.60 -5.57
C THR A 419 -5.77 33.10 -5.88
N LYS A 420 -5.66 33.93 -6.91
CA LYS A 420 -4.44 34.54 -7.51
C LYS A 420 -3.61 35.44 -6.57
N SER A 421 -2.29 35.55 -6.77
CA SER A 421 -1.57 36.86 -6.87
C SER A 421 -0.02 36.83 -7.02
N LYS A 422 0.47 37.65 -7.96
CA LYS A 422 1.85 38.20 -8.00
C LYS A 422 2.00 39.41 -7.06
N VAL A 423 3.24 39.74 -6.73
CA VAL A 423 3.73 40.59 -5.62
C VAL A 423 3.34 42.08 -5.73
N SER A 424 2.28 42.47 -5.04
CA SER A 424 2.14 43.74 -4.30
C SER A 424 1.48 43.43 -2.95
N SER A 425 1.40 44.41 -2.04
CA SER A 425 1.15 44.24 -0.59
C SER A 425 0.20 43.07 -0.21
N ASN A 426 0.54 42.32 0.84
CA ASN A 426 -0.21 41.14 1.29
C ASN A 426 -1.72 41.41 1.48
N LEU A 427 -2.11 42.66 1.75
CA LEU A 427 -3.51 43.10 1.90
C LEU A 427 -4.30 43.01 0.59
N HIS A 428 -3.72 43.42 -0.55
CA HIS A 428 -4.40 43.30 -1.83
C HIS A 428 -4.68 41.83 -2.20
N LYS A 429 -3.74 40.93 -1.87
CA LYS A 429 -3.91 39.48 -2.05
C LYS A 429 -5.08 38.94 -1.22
N ILE A 430 -5.17 39.38 0.03
CA ILE A 430 -6.26 39.02 0.94
C ILE A 430 -7.60 39.58 0.44
N LYS A 431 -7.66 40.87 0.06
CA LYS A 431 -8.85 41.50 -0.53
C LYS A 431 -9.37 40.69 -1.71
N ARG A 432 -8.47 40.37 -2.65
CA ARG A 432 -8.79 39.60 -3.85
C ARG A 432 -9.26 38.17 -3.54
N PHE A 433 -8.61 37.51 -2.59
CA PHE A 433 -9.04 36.20 -2.10
C PHE A 433 -10.49 36.27 -1.60
N ILE A 434 -10.78 37.23 -0.73
CA ILE A 434 -12.08 37.36 -0.09
C ILE A 434 -13.16 37.69 -1.12
N HIS A 435 -12.91 38.61 -2.06
CA HIS A 435 -13.82 38.87 -3.18
C HIS A 435 -14.13 37.58 -3.96
N GLY A 436 -13.10 36.85 -4.39
CA GLY A 436 -13.31 35.62 -5.16
C GLY A 436 -14.07 34.55 -4.37
N LEU A 437 -13.89 34.51 -3.05
CA LEU A 437 -14.63 33.60 -2.18
C LEU A 437 -16.10 34.01 -2.01
N LEU A 438 -16.37 35.31 -1.86
CA LEU A 438 -17.73 35.87 -1.82
C LEU A 438 -18.47 35.58 -3.12
N ASP A 439 -17.85 35.88 -4.26
CA ASP A 439 -18.43 35.64 -5.58
C ASP A 439 -18.73 34.14 -5.77
N ALA A 440 -17.81 33.26 -5.39
CA ALA A 440 -17.98 31.81 -5.57
C ALA A 440 -19.04 31.21 -4.64
N LEU A 441 -19.13 31.66 -3.37
CA LEU A 441 -20.10 31.13 -2.40
C LEU A 441 -21.52 31.72 -2.58
N SER A 442 -21.65 32.85 -3.27
CA SER A 442 -22.93 33.50 -3.57
C SER A 442 -23.43 33.25 -5.00
N ASP A 443 -22.67 32.49 -5.79
CA ASP A 443 -23.08 32.10 -7.15
C ASP A 443 -24.35 31.26 -7.12
N GLU A 444 -25.35 31.68 -7.88
CA GLU A 444 -26.67 31.03 -7.91
C GLU A 444 -26.58 29.59 -8.44
N THR A 445 -25.66 29.31 -9.37
CA THR A 445 -25.46 27.95 -9.91
C THR A 445 -24.87 27.03 -8.85
N TYR A 446 -23.88 27.52 -8.10
CA TYR A 446 -23.29 26.83 -6.95
C TYR A 446 -24.35 26.52 -5.88
N ILE A 447 -25.12 27.54 -5.48
CA ILE A 447 -26.18 27.39 -4.46
C ILE A 447 -27.24 26.39 -4.92
N ASN A 448 -27.76 26.55 -6.14
CA ASN A 448 -28.77 25.65 -6.68
C ASN A 448 -28.27 24.21 -6.74
N LYS A 449 -27.02 23.98 -7.17
CA LYS A 449 -26.43 22.64 -7.19
C LYS A 449 -26.30 22.05 -5.79
N LEU A 450 -25.81 22.82 -4.82
CA LEU A 450 -25.72 22.34 -3.43
C LEU A 450 -27.09 21.97 -2.85
N GLN A 451 -28.10 22.80 -3.09
CA GLN A 451 -29.44 22.58 -2.56
C GLN A 451 -30.15 21.41 -3.24
N THR A 452 -29.93 21.19 -4.54
CA THR A 452 -30.62 20.15 -5.32
C THR A 452 -29.90 18.80 -5.30
N GLU A 453 -28.57 18.80 -5.42
CA GLU A 453 -27.77 17.59 -5.60
C GLU A 453 -26.93 17.21 -4.37
N GLN A 454 -26.86 18.07 -3.35
CA GLN A 454 -26.08 17.85 -2.14
C GLN A 454 -24.61 17.46 -2.39
N SER A 455 -24.03 17.93 -3.50
CA SER A 455 -22.64 17.62 -3.88
C SER A 455 -22.04 18.68 -4.80
N LEU A 456 -20.71 18.66 -4.94
CA LEU A 456 -19.98 19.49 -5.90
C LEU A 456 -19.48 18.63 -7.05
N TYR A 457 -19.45 19.19 -8.27
CA TYR A 457 -19.07 18.48 -9.50
C TYR A 457 -17.76 17.68 -9.39
N LEU A 458 -16.77 18.18 -8.66
CA LEU A 458 -15.47 17.52 -8.52
C LEU A 458 -15.48 16.32 -7.56
N TYR A 459 -16.41 16.30 -6.62
CA TYR A 459 -16.45 15.32 -5.53
C TYR A 459 -17.68 14.40 -5.60
N GLU A 460 -18.42 14.45 -6.70
CA GLU A 460 -19.50 13.51 -6.99
C GLU A 460 -18.98 12.07 -6.92
N GLY A 461 -19.66 11.22 -6.14
CA GLY A 461 -19.30 9.81 -5.99
C GLY A 461 -18.02 9.53 -5.20
N LEU A 462 -17.35 10.56 -4.65
CA LEU A 462 -16.14 10.38 -3.86
C LEU A 462 -16.41 9.52 -2.60
N LYS A 463 -17.48 9.84 -1.87
CA LYS A 463 -17.87 9.14 -0.64
C LYS A 463 -18.27 7.69 -0.92
N SER A 464 -19.13 7.46 -1.90
CA SER A 464 -19.54 6.10 -2.30
C SER A 464 -18.39 5.28 -2.91
N GLY A 465 -17.43 5.94 -3.56
CA GLY A 465 -16.32 5.30 -4.25
C GLY A 465 -15.08 5.11 -3.38
N TYR A 466 -14.30 6.18 -3.20
CA TYR A 466 -12.96 6.12 -2.62
C TYR A 466 -12.95 6.12 -1.10
N LEU A 467 -13.92 6.78 -0.47
CA LEU A 467 -13.91 6.99 0.98
C LEU A 467 -14.84 6.06 1.74
N SER A 468 -15.63 5.23 1.05
CA SER A 468 -16.57 4.28 1.65
C SER A 468 -15.91 3.25 2.59
N LYS A 469 -14.57 3.13 2.56
CA LYS A 469 -13.79 2.28 3.46
C LYS A 469 -13.22 3.02 4.67
N ILE A 470 -13.40 4.33 4.77
CA ILE A 470 -13.01 5.12 5.94
C ILE A 470 -14.25 5.31 6.79
N ASN A 471 -14.16 4.94 8.07
CA ASN A 471 -15.30 5.07 8.97
C ASN A 471 -15.52 6.55 9.33
N ASP A 472 -16.78 7.00 9.33
CA ASP A 472 -17.14 8.38 9.68
C ASP A 472 -16.67 8.78 11.07
N LYS A 473 -16.64 7.86 12.04
CA LYS A 473 -16.09 8.13 13.38
C LYS A 473 -14.60 8.46 13.32
N CYS A 474 -13.84 7.77 12.47
CA CYS A 474 -12.42 8.05 12.28
C CYS A 474 -12.20 9.42 11.65
N ILE A 475 -13.02 9.78 10.64
CA ILE A 475 -13.00 11.11 10.00
C ILE A 475 -13.31 12.19 11.05
N LYS A 476 -14.42 12.06 11.78
CA LYS A 476 -14.82 13.01 12.84
C LYS A 476 -13.75 13.16 13.91
N GLU A 477 -13.15 12.06 14.36
CA GLU A 477 -12.06 12.11 15.34
C GLU A 477 -10.87 12.94 14.84
N ILE A 478 -10.49 12.79 13.57
CA ILE A 478 -9.38 13.54 12.96
C ILE A 478 -9.69 15.04 12.88
N PHE A 479 -10.90 15.37 12.43
CA PHE A 479 -11.33 16.75 12.26
C PHE A 479 -11.53 17.46 13.62
N SER A 480 -12.19 16.81 14.58
CA SER A 480 -12.37 17.35 15.94
C SER A 480 -11.03 17.60 16.64
N LYS A 481 -10.06 16.67 16.50
CA LYS A 481 -8.70 16.87 17.02
C LYS A 481 -7.97 18.03 16.35
N ASN A 482 -8.20 18.29 15.06
CA ASN A 482 -7.57 19.43 14.37
C ASN A 482 -8.24 20.77 14.71
N ALA A 483 -9.56 20.77 14.87
CA ALA A 483 -10.33 21.97 15.20
C ALA A 483 -9.97 22.50 16.60
N SER A 484 -9.94 21.65 17.63
CA SER A 484 -9.52 22.03 18.99
C SER A 484 -8.10 22.61 19.01
N CYS A 485 -7.24 22.08 18.16
CA CYS A 485 -5.88 22.56 17.99
C CYS A 485 -5.74 23.93 17.32
N ILE A 486 -6.71 24.34 16.49
CA ILE A 486 -6.71 25.69 15.91
C ILE A 486 -6.96 26.70 17.02
N SER A 487 -7.92 26.45 17.92
CA SER A 487 -8.13 27.33 19.08
C SER A 487 -6.83 27.53 19.85
N ASP A 488 -6.18 26.46 20.30
CA ASP A 488 -5.00 26.54 21.18
C ASP A 488 -3.83 27.30 20.57
N PHE A 489 -3.56 27.08 19.27
CA PHE A 489 -2.41 27.69 18.61
C PHE A 489 -2.54 29.21 18.47
N PHE A 490 -3.77 29.71 18.33
CA PHE A 490 -4.02 31.12 18.05
C PHE A 490 -4.34 31.96 19.30
N TYR A 491 -4.72 31.35 20.42
CA TYR A 491 -4.88 32.07 21.69
C TYR A 491 -3.57 32.68 22.23
N GLY A 492 -2.40 32.14 21.87
CA GLY A 492 -1.12 32.59 22.41
C GLY A 492 -0.36 33.67 21.62
N ARG A 493 -0.79 34.04 20.40
CA ARG A 493 -0.03 34.96 19.53
C ARG A 493 -0.94 35.93 18.78
N THR A 494 -1.30 37.04 19.42
CA THR A 494 -1.87 38.20 18.72
C THR A 494 -0.78 38.88 17.88
N PRO A 495 -0.91 38.92 16.54
CA PRO A 495 0.09 39.59 15.70
C PRO A 495 0.13 41.10 16.00
N LYS A 496 1.33 41.70 16.11
CA LYS A 496 1.46 43.16 16.31
C LYS A 496 0.88 44.02 15.15
N LEU A 497 0.46 43.40 14.04
CA LEU A 497 -0.15 44.04 12.86
C LEU A 497 -1.60 44.57 13.07
N TYR A 498 -2.15 44.48 14.27
CA TYR A 498 -3.54 44.82 14.60
C TYR A 498 -3.97 46.29 14.37
N ARG A 499 -3.09 47.18 13.90
CA ARG A 499 -3.42 48.61 13.73
C ARG A 499 -3.97 48.99 12.35
N ASN A 500 -3.80 48.15 11.33
CA ASN A 500 -4.34 48.45 10.00
C ASN A 500 -5.86 48.17 9.96
N THR A 501 -6.66 49.19 9.64
CA THR A 501 -8.13 49.14 9.56
C THR A 501 -8.63 48.21 8.44
N GLU A 502 -7.97 48.20 7.28
CA GLU A 502 -8.29 47.27 6.18
C GLU A 502 -8.10 45.82 6.60
N TYR A 503 -7.00 45.51 7.30
CA TYR A 503 -6.74 44.15 7.80
C TYR A 503 -7.85 43.69 8.76
N LYS A 504 -8.30 44.58 9.67
CA LYS A 504 -9.42 44.29 10.57
C LYS A 504 -10.71 44.02 9.80
N THR A 505 -10.99 44.83 8.78
CA THR A 505 -12.17 44.64 7.93
C THR A 505 -12.10 43.30 7.20
N TYR A 506 -10.99 42.99 6.54
CA TYR A 506 -10.82 41.72 5.82
C TYR A 506 -10.93 40.52 6.74
N LYS A 507 -10.39 40.62 7.95
CA LYS A 507 -10.55 39.59 8.98
C LYS A 507 -12.03 39.40 9.37
N THR A 508 -12.74 40.51 9.59
CA THR A 508 -14.16 40.50 9.97
C THR A 508 -15.01 39.89 8.87
N VAL A 509 -14.80 40.30 7.61
CA VAL A 509 -15.53 39.74 6.47
C VAL A 509 -15.20 38.26 6.26
N LEU A 510 -13.93 37.86 6.36
CA LEU A 510 -13.58 36.44 6.26
C LEU A 510 -14.23 35.59 7.37
N ALA A 511 -14.35 36.14 8.58
CA ALA A 511 -15.08 35.48 9.65
C ALA A 511 -16.57 35.33 9.34
N MET A 512 -17.22 36.37 8.81
CA MET A 512 -18.63 36.30 8.39
C MET A 512 -18.83 35.23 7.30
N ILE A 513 -17.92 35.15 6.33
CA ILE A 513 -17.94 34.09 5.31
C ILE A 513 -17.85 32.71 5.95
N ILE A 514 -16.93 32.52 6.91
CA ILE A 514 -16.76 31.23 7.59
C ILE A 514 -18.00 30.84 8.39
N ILE A 515 -18.62 31.78 9.09
CA ILE A 515 -19.87 31.52 9.84
C ILE A 515 -20.98 31.12 8.87
N SER A 516 -21.19 31.90 7.82
CA SER A 516 -22.19 31.61 6.78
C SER A 516 -21.96 30.24 6.12
N PHE A 517 -20.70 29.93 5.81
CA PHE A 517 -20.29 28.64 5.25
C PHE A 517 -20.46 27.48 6.25
N TYR A 518 -20.25 27.70 7.55
CA TYR A 518 -20.49 26.70 8.59
C TYR A 518 -21.97 26.33 8.70
N GLU A 519 -22.83 27.34 8.62
CA GLU A 519 -24.27 27.19 8.80
C GLU A 519 -24.99 26.63 7.57
N SER A 520 -24.61 27.11 6.37
CA SER A 520 -25.39 26.85 5.15
C SER A 520 -24.57 26.30 3.97
N ASN A 521 -23.24 26.22 4.07
CA ASN A 521 -22.31 25.83 2.99
C ASN A 521 -22.25 26.81 1.79
N TYR A 522 -23.02 27.89 1.82
CA TYR A 522 -23.01 28.97 0.84
C TYR A 522 -23.13 30.32 1.55
N MET A 523 -23.21 31.40 0.78
CA MET A 523 -23.49 32.73 1.31
C MET A 523 -24.64 33.34 0.51
N ASP A 524 -25.71 33.76 1.18
CA ASP A 524 -26.81 34.41 0.47
C ASP A 524 -26.34 35.73 -0.16
N LYS A 525 -26.95 36.08 -1.29
CA LYS A 525 -26.54 37.23 -2.09
C LYS A 525 -26.55 38.54 -1.30
N ARG A 526 -27.52 38.74 -0.40
CA ARG A 526 -27.63 39.96 0.40
C ARG A 526 -26.47 40.07 1.40
N SER A 527 -26.11 38.97 2.06
CA SER A 527 -24.94 38.91 2.94
C SER A 527 -23.65 39.13 2.16
N ALA A 528 -23.51 38.52 0.98
CA ALA A 528 -22.34 38.71 0.13
C ALA A 528 -22.19 40.17 -0.34
N ASP A 529 -23.27 40.80 -0.81
CA ASP A 529 -23.29 42.22 -1.22
C ASP A 529 -22.92 43.15 -0.05
N TYR A 530 -23.38 42.84 1.17
CA TYR A 530 -23.00 43.58 2.36
C TYR A 530 -21.49 43.46 2.67
N CYS A 531 -20.94 42.24 2.62
CA CYS A 531 -19.52 42.01 2.81
C CYS A 531 -18.65 42.69 1.74
N LEU A 532 -19.11 42.73 0.48
CA LEU A 532 -18.45 43.45 -0.60
C LEU A 532 -18.41 44.97 -0.31
N LYS A 533 -19.53 45.56 0.11
CA LYS A 533 -19.59 46.98 0.51
C LYS A 533 -18.62 47.32 1.63
N LEU A 534 -18.49 46.47 2.65
CA LEU A 534 -17.51 46.66 3.73
C LEU A 534 -16.07 46.69 3.22
N ILE A 535 -15.75 45.85 2.24
CA ILE A 535 -14.41 45.76 1.65
C ILE A 535 -14.10 46.98 0.76
N GLU A 536 -15.09 47.49 0.04
CA GLU A 536 -14.95 48.60 -0.92
C GLU A 536 -15.01 49.97 -0.24
N GLY A 537 -15.93 50.15 0.72
CA GLY A 537 -16.18 51.44 1.39
C GLY A 537 -15.03 51.94 2.26
N ASN A 538 -14.06 51.10 2.62
CA ASN A 538 -12.86 51.54 3.36
C ASN A 538 -11.82 52.26 2.49
N SER A 539 -12.00 52.29 1.16
CA SER A 539 -11.04 52.93 0.25
C SER A 539 -11.34 54.41 -0.02
N GLU A 540 -12.54 54.88 0.33
CA GLU A 540 -12.94 56.26 0.16
C GLU A 540 -12.79 56.97 1.52
N THR A 541 -11.88 57.94 1.59
CA THR A 541 -11.90 58.95 2.66
C THR A 541 -13.33 59.44 2.78
N PRO A 542 -13.98 59.33 3.95
CA PRO A 542 -15.39 59.63 4.09
C PRO A 542 -15.61 61.08 3.67
N SER A 543 -16.17 61.28 2.47
CA SER A 543 -16.76 62.56 2.13
C SER A 543 -17.96 62.70 3.05
N GLU A 544 -18.01 63.79 3.81
CA GLU A 544 -19.15 64.17 4.65
C GLU A 544 -20.44 64.19 3.82
N ILE A 545 -21.10 63.05 3.69
CA ILE A 545 -22.44 62.95 3.12
C ILE A 545 -23.31 62.49 4.28
N GLN A 546 -24.17 63.41 4.74
CA GLN A 546 -25.25 63.12 5.68
C GLN A 546 -26.18 62.07 5.07
N VAL A 547 -26.02 60.82 5.49
CA VAL A 547 -26.96 59.75 5.16
C VAL A 547 -28.08 59.77 6.20
N TYR A 548 -29.29 60.06 5.73
CA TYR A 548 -30.52 59.89 6.48
C TYR A 548 -30.72 58.41 6.81
N SER A 549 -30.52 58.07 8.08
CA SER A 549 -30.80 56.78 8.69
C SER A 549 -32.25 56.77 9.16
N ASP A 550 -33.14 56.17 8.37
CA ASP A 550 -34.41 55.66 8.87
C ASP A 550 -34.70 54.36 8.09
N TYR A 551 -34.89 53.25 8.81
CA TYR A 551 -35.52 51.97 8.40
C TYR A 551 -34.74 50.67 8.12
N VAL A 552 -33.40 50.55 8.19
CA VAL A 552 -32.75 49.23 7.89
C VAL A 552 -31.78 48.67 8.96
N GLU A 553 -31.45 49.39 10.03
CA GLU A 553 -30.35 48.98 10.93
C GLU A 553 -30.66 47.86 11.96
N ASN A 554 -31.91 47.64 12.37
CA ASN A 554 -32.14 46.85 13.60
C ASN A 554 -31.98 45.32 13.52
N SER A 555 -31.76 44.73 12.34
CA SER A 555 -31.67 43.26 12.20
C SER A 555 -30.24 42.71 12.21
N PHE A 556 -29.25 43.48 11.77
CA PHE A 556 -27.87 42.99 11.65
C PHE A 556 -26.99 43.42 12.82
N ASP A 557 -27.24 44.58 13.43
CA ASP A 557 -26.43 45.06 14.55
C ASP A 557 -26.52 44.17 15.80
N ASN A 558 -27.65 43.50 16.01
CA ASN A 558 -27.82 42.55 17.10
C ASN A 558 -27.07 41.22 16.90
N ILE A 559 -26.76 40.83 15.65
CA ILE A 559 -26.00 39.61 15.33
C ILE A 559 -24.49 39.85 15.49
N VAL A 560 -24.03 41.09 15.29
CA VAL A 560 -22.60 41.43 15.29
C VAL A 560 -21.98 41.39 16.70
N ASP A 561 -22.75 41.65 17.76
CA ASP A 561 -22.18 41.87 19.10
C ASP A 561 -22.01 40.59 19.94
N THR A 562 -22.76 39.51 19.66
CA THR A 562 -22.64 38.23 20.41
C THR A 562 -21.81 37.16 19.70
N ASP A 563 -21.92 37.03 18.38
CA ASP A 563 -21.34 35.89 17.62
C ASP A 563 -19.86 36.11 17.22
N THR A 564 -19.31 37.30 17.47
CA THR A 564 -17.96 37.67 17.00
C THR A 564 -16.82 37.33 17.96
N LYS A 565 -17.09 36.74 19.14
CA LYS A 565 -16.05 36.55 20.18
C LYS A 565 -14.93 35.59 19.77
N ILE A 566 -15.21 34.54 19.00
CA ILE A 566 -14.19 33.57 18.57
C ILE A 566 -13.47 34.08 17.32
N SER A 567 -14.22 34.56 16.33
CA SER A 567 -13.68 35.08 15.08
C SER A 567 -12.77 36.29 15.26
N ASN A 568 -13.10 37.18 16.21
CA ASN A 568 -12.27 38.34 16.53
C ASN A 568 -10.91 37.99 17.14
N LYS A 569 -10.72 36.76 17.63
CA LYS A 569 -9.42 36.30 18.19
C LYS A 569 -8.52 35.64 17.15
N LEU A 570 -9.10 35.01 16.13
CA LEU A 570 -8.36 34.27 15.11
C LEU A 570 -7.68 35.19 14.09
N SER A 571 -6.43 34.91 13.72
CA SER A 571 -5.77 35.62 12.62
C SER A 571 -6.35 35.23 11.26
N ILE A 572 -6.15 36.02 10.20
CA ILE A 572 -6.58 35.63 8.84
C ILE A 572 -6.05 34.25 8.42
N PRO A 573 -4.76 33.90 8.61
CA PRO A 573 -4.28 32.54 8.34
C PRO A 573 -4.98 31.44 9.16
N ALA A 574 -5.40 31.75 10.40
CA ALA A 574 -6.17 30.82 11.22
C ALA A 574 -7.57 30.59 10.66
N LEU A 575 -8.24 31.68 10.28
CA LEU A 575 -9.55 31.65 9.64
C LEU A 575 -9.50 30.88 8.32
N LEU A 576 -8.53 31.14 7.46
CA LEU A 576 -8.34 30.40 6.21
C LEU A 576 -8.09 28.90 6.47
N ARG A 577 -7.29 28.56 7.47
CA ARG A 577 -7.07 27.16 7.84
C ARG A 577 -8.36 26.50 8.34
N LEU A 578 -9.16 27.21 9.13
CA LEU A 578 -10.45 26.72 9.61
C LEU A 578 -11.41 26.50 8.43
N PHE A 579 -11.50 27.46 7.51
CA PHE A 579 -12.26 27.33 6.27
C PHE A 579 -11.86 26.09 5.45
N ILE A 580 -10.55 25.87 5.25
CA ILE A 580 -10.04 24.70 4.53
C ILE A 580 -10.45 23.41 5.24
N LEU A 581 -10.33 23.33 6.56
CA LEU A 581 -10.76 22.13 7.30
C LEU A 581 -12.26 21.89 7.18
N MET A 582 -13.09 22.94 7.26
CA MET A 582 -14.53 22.81 7.08
C MET A 582 -14.88 22.32 5.68
N PHE A 583 -14.23 22.90 4.67
CA PHE A 583 -14.42 22.52 3.28
C PHE A 583 -14.03 21.05 3.06
N GLU A 584 -12.86 20.63 3.53
CA GLU A 584 -12.41 19.24 3.42
C GLU A 584 -13.35 18.29 4.17
N MET A 585 -13.82 18.66 5.36
CA MET A 585 -14.78 17.84 6.11
C MET A 585 -16.09 17.70 5.34
N LYS A 586 -16.69 18.81 4.88
CA LYS A 586 -18.03 18.82 4.28
C LYS A 586 -18.08 18.25 2.86
N PHE A 587 -17.06 18.53 2.05
CA PHE A 587 -17.07 18.22 0.61
C PHE A 587 -16.17 17.07 0.19
N ILE A 588 -15.16 16.76 0.99
CA ILE A 588 -14.25 15.66 0.67
C ILE A 588 -14.57 14.47 1.57
N PHE A 589 -14.46 14.60 2.90
CA PHE A 589 -14.39 13.42 3.75
C PHE A 589 -15.71 12.96 4.38
N ASP A 590 -16.60 13.86 4.77
CA ASP A 590 -17.80 13.53 5.53
C ASP A 590 -19.10 13.89 4.77
N ASP A 591 -19.95 14.75 5.30
CA ASP A 591 -21.20 15.19 4.68
C ASP A 591 -21.42 16.70 4.80
N LEU A 592 -22.36 17.23 4.01
CA LEU A 592 -22.67 18.66 4.00
C LEU A 592 -23.16 19.18 5.35
N ASP A 593 -23.77 18.31 6.16
CA ASP A 593 -24.34 18.65 7.47
C ASP A 593 -23.30 18.56 8.60
N SER A 594 -22.08 18.13 8.28
CA SER A 594 -21.00 17.92 9.23
C SER A 594 -20.60 19.23 9.91
N LYS A 595 -20.51 19.16 11.23
CA LYS A 595 -20.14 20.27 12.12
C LYS A 595 -19.05 19.82 13.08
N PHE A 596 -18.24 20.77 13.54
CA PHE A 596 -17.22 20.48 14.55
C PHE A 596 -17.85 20.44 15.93
N ASP A 597 -17.64 19.36 16.67
CA ASP A 597 -18.05 19.27 18.05
C ASP A 597 -17.35 20.36 18.89
N GLY A 598 -18.13 21.18 19.58
CA GLY A 598 -17.62 22.23 20.49
C GLY A 598 -17.21 23.54 19.82
N LEU A 599 -17.38 23.68 18.50
CA LEU A 599 -17.16 24.95 17.81
C LEU A 599 -18.47 25.73 17.73
N ASN A 600 -18.79 26.41 18.84
CA ASN A 600 -19.93 27.31 18.92
C ASN A 600 -19.53 28.69 18.41
N PHE A 601 -19.93 29.01 17.17
CA PHE A 601 -19.90 30.39 16.68
C PHE A 601 -21.02 31.26 17.28
N VAL A 602 -22.01 30.63 17.91
CA VAL A 602 -23.19 31.23 18.57
C VAL A 602 -23.07 31.17 20.08
#